data_AF-A0A5V2DP90-F1
#
_entry.id   AF-A0A5V2DP90-F1
#
_cell.length_a   1.000
_cell.length_b   1.000
_cell.length_c   1.000
_cell.angle_alpha   90.00
_cell.angle_beta   90.00
_cell.angle_gamma   90.00
#
_symmetry.space_group_name_H-M   'P 1'
#
loop_
_entity.id
_entity.type
_entity.pdbx_description
1 polymer ?
#
loop_
_entity_poly.entity_id
_entity_poly.type
_entity_poly.pdbx_seq_one_letter_code
_entity_poly.pdbx_strand_id
1 'polypeptide(L)'
;MAKTEYTPQEMSYLTHERLKRLEKALIEQEIINQIHEEFISCLVLQLPEPKILDTVWRNVGSDLSRDIVTHYTMQYKDYPQIKDVINNVLNIHMNIWKSTINTAIDVRNTGEEKADPNC
;
A
#
# COMPACT_ATOMS: atom_id res chain seq x y z
N MET A 1 -30.96 30.15 -7.54
CA MET A 1 -29.57 29.64 -7.69
C MET A 1 -29.34 29.46 -9.18
N ALA A 2 -28.43 30.23 -9.79
CA ALA A 2 -28.11 30.08 -11.21
C ALA A 2 -27.45 28.72 -11.44
N LYS A 3 -27.97 27.93 -12.38
CA LYS A 3 -27.24 26.77 -12.91
C LYS A 3 -26.08 27.35 -13.71
N THR A 4 -24.85 27.12 -13.27
CA THR A 4 -23.67 27.43 -14.07
C THR A 4 -23.70 26.51 -15.30
N GLU A 5 -24.09 27.05 -16.45
CA GLU A 5 -23.99 26.34 -17.72
C GLU A 5 -22.53 26.41 -18.18
N TYR A 6 -21.85 25.27 -18.10
CA TYR A 6 -20.50 25.12 -18.65
C TYR A 6 -20.58 25.06 -20.18
N THR A 7 -19.68 25.77 -20.83
CA THR A 7 -19.44 25.60 -22.27
C THR A 7 -18.96 24.18 -22.58
N PRO A 8 -19.12 23.68 -23.82
CA PRO A 8 -18.60 22.37 -24.21
C PRO A 8 -17.11 22.20 -23.93
N GLN A 9 -16.31 23.26 -24.07
CA GLN A 9 -14.88 23.27 -23.78
C GLN A 9 -14.59 23.15 -22.27
N GLU A 10 -15.33 23.88 -21.43
CA GLU A 10 -15.21 23.76 -19.98
C GLU A 10 -15.63 22.37 -19.51
N MET A 11 -16.71 21.80 -20.06
CA MET A 11 -17.13 20.43 -19.78
C MET A 11 -16.08 19.40 -20.19
N SER A 12 -15.45 19.57 -21.37
CA SER A 12 -14.39 18.69 -21.85
C SER A 12 -13.18 18.73 -20.92
N TYR A 13 -12.73 19.94 -20.55
CA TYR A 13 -11.63 20.13 -19.61
C TYR A 13 -11.93 19.52 -18.23
N LEU A 14 -13.13 19.79 -17.69
CA LEU A 14 -13.52 19.31 -16.37
C LEU A 14 -13.67 17.79 -16.32
N THR A 15 -14.15 17.18 -17.41
CA THR A 15 -14.20 15.73 -17.59
C THR A 15 -12.81 15.13 -17.65
N HIS A 16 -11.89 15.74 -18.41
CA HIS A 16 -10.49 15.30 -18.50
C HIS A 16 -9.79 15.31 -17.14
N GLU A 17 -9.97 16.38 -16.36
CA GLU A 17 -9.38 16.50 -15.02
C GLU A 17 -10.02 15.58 -13.98
N ARG A 18 -11.29 15.19 -14.17
CA ARG A 18 -11.92 14.14 -13.36
C ARG A 18 -11.39 12.75 -13.73
N LEU A 19 -11.22 12.49 -15.03
CA LEU A 19 -10.68 11.22 -15.53
C LEU A 19 -9.26 10.98 -14.98
N LYS A 20 -8.35 11.95 -15.09
CA LYS A 20 -7.00 11.85 -14.51
C LYS A 20 -7.00 11.55 -13.01
N ARG A 21 -7.92 12.15 -12.25
CA ARG A 21 -8.03 11.90 -10.81
C ARG A 21 -8.53 10.49 -10.51
N LEU A 22 -9.47 9.98 -11.30
CA LEU A 22 -9.96 8.61 -11.18
C LEU A 22 -8.88 7.59 -11.59
N GLU A 23 -8.14 7.84 -12.67
CA GLU A 23 -7.00 7.01 -13.08
C GLU A 23 -5.95 6.92 -11.97
N LYS A 24 -5.59 8.06 -11.37
CA LYS A 24 -4.70 8.09 -10.21
C LYS A 24 -5.26 7.26 -9.04
N ALA A 25 -6.50 7.49 -8.64
CA ALA A 25 -7.11 6.79 -7.51
C ALA A 25 -7.23 5.28 -7.73
N LEU A 26 -7.50 4.86 -8.98
CA LEU A 26 -7.54 3.45 -9.36
C LEU A 26 -6.16 2.80 -9.15
N ILE A 27 -5.10 3.43 -9.64
CA ILE A 27 -3.73 2.90 -9.52
C ILE A 27 -3.30 2.85 -8.05
N GLU A 28 -3.64 3.88 -7.27
CA GLU A 28 -3.41 3.86 -5.82
C GLU A 28 -4.08 2.64 -5.17
N GLN A 29 -5.34 2.36 -5.52
CA GLN A 29 -6.08 1.22 -4.97
C GLN A 29 -5.51 -0.13 -5.41
N GLU A 30 -5.09 -0.28 -6.66
CA GLU A 30 -4.49 -1.52 -7.17
C GLU A 30 -3.19 -1.86 -6.43
N ILE A 31 -2.34 -0.85 -6.20
CA ILE A 31 -1.10 -0.99 -5.42
C ILE A 31 -1.42 -1.40 -3.97
N ILE A 32 -2.40 -0.75 -3.34
CA ILE A 32 -2.81 -1.06 -1.96
C ILE A 32 -3.30 -2.51 -1.85
N ASN A 33 -4.11 -2.97 -2.81
CA ASN A 33 -4.63 -4.33 -2.81
C ASN A 33 -3.49 -5.35 -2.91
N GLN A 34 -2.51 -5.14 -3.81
CA GLN A 34 -1.34 -6.03 -3.93
C GLN A 34 -0.53 -6.09 -2.62
N ILE A 35 -0.31 -4.95 -1.96
CA ILE A 35 0.35 -4.90 -0.65
C ILE A 35 -0.41 -5.72 0.39
N HIS A 36 -1.74 -5.62 0.43
CA HIS A 36 -2.57 -6.35 1.39
C HIS A 36 -2.58 -7.86 1.11
N GLU A 37 -2.66 -8.28 -0.16
CA GLU A 37 -2.64 -9.69 -0.55
C GLU A 37 -1.35 -10.39 -0.14
N GLU A 38 -0.20 -9.74 -0.35
CA GLU A 38 1.11 -10.28 0.06
C GLU A 38 1.22 -10.37 1.58
N PHE A 39 0.72 -9.37 2.31
CA PHE A 39 0.74 -9.40 3.77
C PHE A 39 -0.15 -10.52 4.34
N ILE A 40 -1.36 -10.70 3.82
CA ILE A 40 -2.25 -11.81 4.21
C ILE A 40 -1.55 -13.14 3.93
N SER A 41 -0.87 -13.27 2.79
CA SER A 41 -0.08 -14.46 2.45
C SER A 41 1.02 -14.71 3.49
N CYS A 42 1.72 -13.66 3.92
CA CYS A 42 2.71 -13.75 5.00
C CYS A 42 2.09 -14.20 6.34
N LEU A 43 0.89 -13.70 6.69
CA LEU A 43 0.17 -14.09 7.90
C LEU A 43 -0.29 -15.55 7.86
N VAL A 44 -0.87 -15.99 6.74
CA VAL A 44 -1.35 -17.37 6.55
C VAL A 44 -0.20 -18.37 6.66
N LEU A 45 0.99 -18.02 6.16
CA LEU A 45 2.15 -18.91 6.16
C LEU A 45 2.88 -19.01 7.51
N GLN A 46 2.70 -18.07 8.44
CA GLN A 46 3.61 -17.90 9.59
C GLN A 46 2.95 -17.89 10.98
N LEU A 47 1.67 -18.25 11.10
CA LEU A 47 1.07 -18.39 12.43
C LEU A 47 1.84 -19.43 13.27
N PRO A 48 2.35 -19.09 14.49
CA PRO A 48 2.08 -17.90 15.30
C PRO A 48 3.30 -17.01 15.63
N GLU A 49 4.33 -16.88 14.79
CA GLU A 49 5.61 -16.23 15.14
C GLU A 49 5.83 -14.84 14.46
N PRO A 50 5.59 -13.70 15.15
CA PRO A 50 5.71 -12.36 14.57
C PRO A 50 7.12 -11.99 14.07
N LYS A 51 8.18 -12.57 14.65
CA LYS A 51 9.56 -12.38 14.18
C LYS A 51 9.80 -13.02 12.82
N ILE A 52 9.15 -14.15 12.55
CA ILE A 52 9.20 -14.79 11.24
C ILE A 52 8.39 -13.95 10.23
N LEU A 53 7.25 -13.39 10.66
CA LEU A 53 6.48 -12.45 9.85
C LEU A 53 7.30 -11.21 9.43
N ASP A 54 8.05 -10.57 10.35
CA ASP A 54 8.95 -9.45 9.99
C ASP A 54 10.02 -9.86 8.97
N THR A 55 10.60 -11.05 9.14
CA THR A 55 11.63 -11.57 8.22
C THR A 55 11.06 -11.81 6.82
N VAL A 56 9.91 -12.48 6.73
CA VAL A 56 9.23 -12.74 5.45
C VAL A 56 8.78 -11.43 4.83
N TRP A 57 8.20 -10.51 5.60
CA TRP A 57 7.77 -9.21 5.13
C TRP A 57 8.92 -8.37 4.57
N ARG A 58 10.09 -8.37 5.19
CA ARG A 58 11.25 -7.65 4.66
C ARG A 58 11.74 -8.23 3.33
N ASN A 59 11.72 -9.55 3.20
CA ASN A 59 12.14 -10.23 1.97
C ASN A 59 11.12 -9.99 0.85
N VAL A 60 9.85 -10.34 1.09
CA VAL A 60 8.76 -10.21 0.12
C VAL A 60 8.48 -8.74 -0.19
N GLY A 61 8.47 -7.86 0.81
CA GLY A 61 8.19 -6.44 0.65
C GLY A 61 9.23 -5.71 -0.21
N SER A 62 10.50 -6.12 -0.17
CA SER A 62 11.54 -5.57 -1.07
C SER A 62 11.30 -5.97 -2.52
N ASP A 63 11.01 -7.24 -2.77
CA ASP A 63 10.73 -7.75 -4.12
C ASP A 63 9.42 -7.17 -4.67
N LEU A 64 8.37 -7.17 -3.86
CA LEU A 64 7.07 -6.56 -4.18
C LEU A 64 7.21 -5.07 -4.52
N SER A 65 7.98 -4.31 -3.74
CA SER A 65 8.19 -2.88 -4.01
C SER A 65 8.87 -2.67 -5.37
N ARG A 66 9.88 -3.48 -5.70
CA ARG A 66 10.55 -3.43 -7.01
C ARG A 66 9.59 -3.78 -8.14
N ASP A 67 8.77 -4.80 -7.96
CA ASP A 67 7.85 -5.30 -8.97
C ASP A 67 6.72 -4.29 -9.21
N ILE A 68 6.15 -3.69 -8.16
CA ILE A 68 5.20 -2.57 -8.24
C ILE A 68 5.83 -1.40 -9.00
N VAL A 69 7.03 -0.93 -8.60
CA VAL A 69 7.68 0.19 -9.29
C VAL A 69 7.88 -0.12 -10.77
N THR A 70 8.37 -1.31 -11.10
CA THR A 70 8.65 -1.70 -12.48
C THR A 70 7.36 -1.82 -13.29
N HIS A 71 6.36 -2.53 -12.78
CA HIS A 71 5.10 -2.80 -13.46
C HIS A 71 4.35 -1.51 -13.76
N TYR A 72 4.06 -0.71 -12.73
CA TYR A 72 3.24 0.49 -12.89
C TYR A 72 3.98 1.61 -13.61
N THR A 73 5.30 1.74 -13.47
CA THR A 73 6.08 2.71 -14.27
C THR A 73 6.07 2.34 -15.74
N MET A 74 6.15 1.05 -16.08
CA MET A 74 6.12 0.59 -17.47
C MET A 74 4.72 0.71 -18.09
N GLN A 75 3.68 0.33 -17.34
CA GLN A 75 2.29 0.38 -17.78
C GLN A 75 1.83 1.83 -18.02
N TYR A 76 2.25 2.76 -17.16
CA TYR A 76 1.83 4.16 -17.19
C TYR A 76 2.97 5.10 -17.62
N LYS A 77 3.87 4.63 -18.48
CA LYS A 77 5.07 5.37 -18.93
C LYS A 77 4.79 6.77 -19.49
N ASP A 78 3.59 6.98 -20.05
CA ASP A 78 3.17 8.25 -20.66
C ASP A 78 2.58 9.24 -19.64
N TYR A 79 2.53 8.86 -18.36
CA TYR A 79 2.01 9.65 -17.25
C TYR A 79 3.10 9.90 -16.20
N PRO A 80 3.94 10.95 -16.35
CA PRO A 80 5.12 11.17 -15.49
C PRO A 80 4.80 11.27 -13.99
N GLN A 81 3.63 11.83 -13.68
CA GLN A 81 3.08 11.97 -12.33
C GLN A 81 2.83 10.63 -11.63
N ILE A 82 2.80 9.51 -12.36
CA ILE A 82 2.52 8.19 -11.76
C ILE A 82 3.66 7.71 -10.87
N LYS A 83 4.90 8.08 -11.18
CA LYS A 83 6.07 7.69 -10.38
C LYS A 83 5.96 8.23 -8.96
N ASP A 84 5.48 9.46 -8.81
CA ASP A 84 5.28 10.09 -7.51
C ASP A 84 4.14 9.41 -6.74
N VAL A 85 3.08 9.00 -7.45
CA VAL A 85 1.96 8.24 -6.86
C VAL A 85 2.44 6.89 -6.33
N ILE A 86 3.14 6.12 -7.15
CA ILE A 86 3.68 4.80 -6.78
C ILE A 86 4.57 4.92 -5.55
N ASN A 87 5.54 5.86 -5.56
CA ASN A 87 6.46 6.07 -4.45
C ASN A 87 5.73 6.51 -3.17
N ASN A 88 4.71 7.38 -3.29
CA ASN A 88 3.96 7.85 -2.14
C ASN A 88 3.15 6.71 -1.49
N VAL A 89 2.43 5.92 -2.29
CA VAL A 89 1.64 4.79 -1.79
C VAL A 89 2.53 3.74 -1.14
N LEU A 90 3.62 3.35 -1.81
CA LEU A 90 4.59 2.40 -1.26
C LEU A 90 5.15 2.89 0.07
N ASN A 91 5.62 4.13 0.15
CA ASN A 91 6.18 4.67 1.39
C ASN A 91 5.16 4.70 2.53
N ILE A 92 3.92 5.13 2.28
CA ILE A 92 2.87 5.19 3.31
C ILE A 92 2.57 3.78 3.82
N HIS A 93 2.26 2.85 2.91
CA HIS A 93 1.79 1.53 3.31
C HIS A 93 2.90 0.68 3.91
N MET A 94 4.13 0.72 3.37
CA MET A 94 5.27 0.00 3.96
C MET A 94 5.56 0.46 5.41
N ASN A 95 5.41 1.76 5.70
CA ASN A 95 5.59 2.30 7.05
C ASN A 95 4.47 1.90 8.00
N ILE A 96 3.20 1.95 7.56
CA ILE A 96 2.06 1.47 8.35
C ILE A 96 2.27 0.00 8.73
N TRP A 97 2.62 -0.83 7.75
CA TRP A 97 2.80 -2.26 7.98
C TRP A 97 3.97 -2.58 8.88
N LYS A 98 5.11 -1.90 8.70
CA LYS A 98 6.25 -2.03 9.62
C LYS A 98 5.86 -1.67 11.06
N SER A 99 5.07 -0.60 11.25
CA SER A 99 4.57 -0.20 12.57
C SER A 99 3.67 -1.27 13.19
N THR A 100 2.75 -1.85 12.41
CA THR A 100 1.85 -2.92 12.86
C THR A 100 2.62 -4.18 13.26
N ILE A 101 3.60 -4.62 12.46
CA ILE A 101 4.43 -5.79 12.76
C ILE A 101 5.24 -5.56 14.05
N ASN A 102 5.88 -4.39 14.18
CA ASN A 102 6.61 -4.04 15.40
C ASN A 102 5.70 -4.07 16.63
N THR A 103 4.50 -3.49 16.53
CA THR A 103 3.51 -3.51 17.62
C THR A 103 3.15 -4.95 18.01
N ALA A 104 2.94 -5.83 17.03
CA ALA A 104 2.64 -7.24 17.30
C ALA A 104 3.81 -7.97 17.99
N ILE A 105 5.06 -7.69 17.59
CA ILE A 105 6.26 -8.22 18.24
C ILE A 105 6.35 -7.73 19.68
N ASP A 106 6.15 -6.44 19.93
CA ASP A 106 6.25 -5.83 21.27
C ASP A 106 5.19 -6.39 22.22
N VAL A 107 3.94 -6.52 21.77
CA VAL A 107 2.84 -7.15 22.55
C VAL A 107 3.19 -8.59 22.91
N ARG A 108 3.84 -9.34 22.02
CA ARG A 108 4.22 -10.73 22.31
C ARG A 108 5.37 -10.83 23.29
N ASN A 109 6.43 -10.05 23.11
CA ASN A 109 7.57 -10.03 24.04
C ASN A 109 7.13 -9.63 25.46
N THR A 110 6.22 -8.65 25.58
CA THR A 110 5.65 -8.23 26.89
C THR A 110 4.67 -9.24 27.49
N GLY A 111 4.07 -10.12 26.67
CA GLY A 111 3.27 -11.25 27.12
C GLY A 111 4.12 -12.43 27.60
N GLU A 112 5.24 -12.70 26.95
CA GLU A 112 6.21 -13.76 27.33
C GLU A 112 6.88 -13.45 28.68
N GLU A 113 7.16 -12.18 29.01
CA GLU A 113 7.70 -11.77 30.32
C GLU A 113 6.71 -11.96 31.49
N LYS A 114 5.41 -12.15 31.21
CA LYS A 114 4.37 -12.36 32.24
C LYS A 114 3.98 -13.83 32.44
N ALA A 115 4.53 -14.75 31.66
CA ALA A 115 4.37 -16.18 31.90
C ALA A 115 5.35 -16.59 33.01
N ASP A 116 4.87 -16.57 34.26
CA ASP A 116 5.62 -17.11 35.40
C ASP A 116 5.98 -18.59 35.11
N PRO A 117 7.27 -18.97 35.08
CA PRO A 117 7.67 -20.35 34.83
C PRO A 117 7.31 -21.31 35.98
N ASN A 118 6.69 -20.82 37.07
CA ASN A 118 6.27 -21.60 38.23
C ASN A 118 4.74 -21.74 38.42
N CYS A 119 3.92 -21.49 37.40
CA CYS A 119 2.48 -21.79 37.47
C CYS A 119 2.11 -23.15 36.85
#